data_AF-A0A413FLW5-F1
#
_entry.id   AF-A0A413FLW5-F1
#
_cell.length_a   1.000
_cell.length_b   1.000
_cell.length_c   1.000
_cell.angle_alpha   90.00
_cell.angle_beta   90.00
_cell.angle_gamma   90.00
#
_symmetry.space_group_name_H-M   'P 1'
#
loop_
_entity.id
_entity.type
_entity.pdbx_description
1 polymer ?
#
loop_
_entity_poly.entity_id
_entity_poly.type
_entity_poly.pdbx_seq_one_letter_code
_entity_poly.pdbx_strand_id
1 'polypeptide(L)'
;MDKLVITRWRDKVLTAVFSGRKPLALTLEPEQGGSLLNNIYIGKVQKVVKNISAAFVEIGGGRVGYLPLEGTCPRVLNRPGAKNLAPGDELIIQVEKDAVKTKAPVVTCRLSFAGRYCVLTAGKPGVNFSSRLTDQSFKRRVRPVLEEAVRARGHEACGLIVRTNAGEAGEEQLLAELAVLFDQYESVQNQGNHRVCYSCLYRSLPGYMASVRDSLGGSLEAVLTDQADVYEELKHYLALNQQKDLEKLSFYDDPLLSLGALYSLDKVMEEALGKRVWLKSGGYLVIEPTEAMVVIDVNTGKYSGKKTLQETILKINLEAAVEIAHQIRLRNLSGIILVDFIDMEPGENREILLKALSEAVSADPVKTAVVDMTKLNLVEMTRKKVRRPLHEQVIPGTEE
;
A
#
# COMPACT_ATOMS: atom_id res chain seq x y z
N MET A 1 5.21 -9.91 -17.76
CA MET A 1 4.84 -8.50 -17.59
C MET A 1 3.46 -8.47 -16.96
N ASP A 2 3.17 -7.40 -16.25
CA ASP A 2 1.99 -7.26 -15.41
C ASP A 2 0.90 -6.46 -16.15
N LYS A 3 -0.37 -6.82 -15.93
CA LYS A 3 -1.55 -6.13 -16.46
C LYS A 3 -2.40 -5.61 -15.31
N LEU A 4 -2.87 -4.38 -15.43
CA LEU A 4 -3.87 -3.82 -14.53
C LEU A 4 -5.24 -3.98 -15.18
N VAL A 5 -6.16 -4.62 -14.48
CA VAL A 5 -7.56 -4.76 -14.88
C VAL A 5 -8.40 -3.97 -13.89
N ILE A 6 -9.11 -2.96 -14.37
CA ILE A 6 -9.92 -2.06 -13.56
C ILE A 6 -11.37 -2.13 -14.05
N THR A 7 -12.26 -2.60 -13.21
CA THR A 7 -13.69 -2.75 -13.52
C THR A 7 -14.54 -2.48 -12.28
N ARG A 8 -15.86 -2.45 -12.44
CA ARG A 8 -16.79 -2.41 -11.30
C ARG A 8 -17.13 -3.84 -10.89
N TRP A 9 -16.97 -4.14 -9.61
CA TRP A 9 -17.44 -5.37 -9.01
C TRP A 9 -18.46 -5.00 -7.93
N ARG A 10 -19.74 -5.26 -8.20
CA ARG A 10 -20.87 -4.74 -7.42
C ARG A 10 -20.86 -3.20 -7.39
N ASP A 11 -20.84 -2.59 -6.22
CA ASP A 11 -20.86 -1.14 -5.94
C ASP A 11 -19.44 -0.55 -5.73
N LYS A 12 -18.40 -1.29 -6.11
CA LYS A 12 -17.00 -0.97 -5.82
C LYS A 12 -16.15 -1.06 -7.08
N VAL A 13 -15.13 -0.21 -7.15
CA VAL A 13 -14.08 -0.29 -8.17
C VAL A 13 -13.11 -1.39 -7.77
N LEU A 14 -13.01 -2.43 -8.59
CA LEU A 14 -12.05 -3.51 -8.47
C LEU A 14 -10.82 -3.20 -9.32
N THR A 15 -9.67 -3.09 -8.67
CA THR A 15 -8.36 -3.08 -9.32
C THR A 15 -7.67 -4.42 -9.09
N ALA A 16 -7.42 -5.15 -10.17
CA ALA A 16 -6.72 -6.43 -10.15
C ALA A 16 -5.39 -6.31 -10.91
N VAL A 17 -4.30 -6.67 -10.25
CA VAL A 17 -2.97 -6.79 -10.89
C VAL A 17 -2.80 -8.24 -11.32
N PHE A 18 -2.49 -8.49 -12.58
CA PHE A 18 -2.21 -9.83 -13.12
C PHE A 18 -0.77 -9.92 -13.59
N SER A 19 -0.15 -11.08 -13.47
CA SER A 19 1.07 -11.45 -14.20
C SER A 19 0.77 -12.67 -15.06
N GLY A 20 0.72 -12.47 -16.38
CA GLY A 20 0.09 -13.43 -17.28
C GLY A 20 -1.39 -13.63 -16.90
N ARG A 21 -1.76 -14.86 -16.49
CA ARG A 21 -3.10 -15.18 -15.96
C ARG A 21 -3.17 -15.30 -14.44
N LYS A 22 -2.05 -15.18 -13.71
CA LYS A 22 -2.05 -15.29 -12.24
C LYS A 22 -2.36 -13.92 -11.63
N PRO A 23 -3.45 -13.76 -10.85
CA PRO A 23 -3.72 -12.49 -10.15
C PRO A 23 -2.68 -12.32 -9.05
N LEU A 24 -2.06 -11.16 -8.91
CA LEU A 24 -1.04 -10.85 -7.91
C LEU A 24 -1.56 -10.02 -6.74
N ALA A 25 -2.55 -9.16 -6.98
CA ALA A 25 -3.14 -8.27 -5.99
C ALA A 25 -4.57 -7.92 -6.40
N LEU A 26 -5.47 -7.86 -5.41
CA LEU A 26 -6.85 -7.41 -5.57
C LEU A 26 -7.10 -6.27 -4.60
N THR A 27 -7.69 -5.18 -5.10
CA THR A 27 -8.11 -4.05 -4.28
C THR A 27 -9.51 -3.64 -4.68
N LEU A 28 -10.41 -3.55 -3.71
CA LEU A 28 -11.76 -3.03 -3.85
C LEU A 28 -11.86 -1.68 -3.13
N GLU A 29 -12.37 -0.69 -3.84
CA GLU A 29 -12.58 0.65 -3.31
C GLU A 29 -14.03 1.08 -3.54
N PRO A 30 -14.69 1.73 -2.56
CA PRO A 30 -16.03 2.25 -2.74
C PRO A 30 -16.02 3.37 -3.78
N GLU A 31 -17.07 3.39 -4.60
CA GLU A 31 -17.24 4.37 -5.69
C GLU A 31 -17.53 5.78 -5.16
N GLN A 32 -18.31 5.88 -4.07
CA GLN A 32 -18.59 7.14 -3.37
C GLN A 32 -18.05 7.11 -1.94
N GLY A 33 -17.49 8.24 -1.49
CA GLY A 33 -16.90 8.33 -0.15
C GLY A 33 -15.58 7.58 0.02
N GLY A 34 -14.79 7.48 -1.08
CA GLY A 34 -13.50 6.78 -1.19
C GLY A 34 -12.54 6.91 0.00
N SER A 35 -11.52 6.05 0.02
CA SER A 35 -10.52 6.03 1.10
C SER A 35 -10.04 7.45 1.44
N LEU A 36 -10.07 7.79 2.74
CA LEU A 36 -9.57 9.07 3.22
C LEU A 36 -8.04 9.11 3.26
N LEU A 37 -7.41 7.94 3.08
CA LEU A 37 -5.97 7.77 3.09
C LEU A 37 -5.27 8.82 2.23
N ASN A 38 -4.23 9.43 2.78
CA ASN A 38 -3.43 10.49 2.18
C ASN A 38 -4.16 11.81 1.86
N ASN A 39 -5.48 11.93 2.06
CA ASN A 39 -6.17 13.21 1.95
C ASN A 39 -5.74 14.15 3.08
N ILE A 40 -5.73 15.45 2.79
CA ILE A 40 -5.32 16.50 3.73
C ILE A 40 -6.51 17.39 4.03
N TYR A 41 -6.74 17.64 5.32
CA TYR A 41 -7.86 18.43 5.83
C TYR A 41 -7.39 19.44 6.86
N ILE A 42 -8.22 20.45 7.11
CA ILE A 42 -8.14 21.23 8.35
C ILE A 42 -8.96 20.50 9.42
N GLY A 43 -8.28 19.92 10.40
CA GLY A 43 -8.91 19.23 11.52
C GLY A 43 -8.98 20.09 12.78
N LYS A 44 -9.91 19.77 13.68
CA LYS A 44 -10.07 20.43 14.98
C LYS A 44 -9.78 19.46 16.13
N VAL A 45 -8.93 19.88 17.06
CA VAL A 45 -8.62 19.07 18.23
C VAL A 45 -9.86 19.00 19.13
N GLN A 46 -10.41 17.81 19.34
CA GLN A 46 -11.48 17.60 20.30
C GLN A 46 -10.93 17.38 21.71
N LYS A 47 -9.89 16.55 21.83
CA LYS A 47 -9.31 16.17 23.12
C LYS A 47 -7.83 15.89 23.01
N VAL A 48 -7.07 16.32 24.02
CA VAL A 48 -5.66 15.97 24.20
C VAL A 48 -5.55 15.01 25.37
N VAL A 49 -4.90 13.85 25.17
CA VAL A 49 -4.75 12.81 26.19
C VAL A 49 -3.27 12.63 26.48
N LYS A 50 -2.81 13.30 27.55
CA LYS A 50 -1.38 13.33 27.94
C LYS A 50 -0.80 11.95 28.24
N ASN A 51 -1.58 11.06 28.85
CA ASN A 51 -1.10 9.74 29.28
C ASN A 51 -0.65 8.83 28.12
N ILE A 52 -1.18 9.05 26.91
CA ILE A 52 -0.84 8.27 25.71
C ILE A 52 -0.12 9.14 24.66
N SER A 53 0.31 10.35 25.03
CA SER A 53 0.97 11.31 24.15
C SER A 53 0.25 11.48 22.80
N ALA A 54 -1.08 11.67 22.84
CA ALA A 54 -1.91 11.75 21.64
C ALA A 54 -3.03 12.79 21.75
N ALA A 55 -3.59 13.15 20.60
CA ALA A 55 -4.78 13.98 20.47
C ALA A 55 -5.81 13.32 19.57
N PHE A 56 -7.09 13.57 19.83
CA PHE A 56 -8.20 13.20 18.97
C PHE A 56 -8.60 14.43 18.16
N VAL A 57 -8.54 14.32 16.84
CA VAL A 57 -8.75 15.42 15.91
C VAL A 57 -9.92 15.07 15.00
N GLU A 58 -10.94 15.91 14.99
CA GLU A 58 -12.06 15.78 14.07
C GLU A 58 -11.67 16.28 12.68
N ILE A 59 -11.94 15.44 11.68
CA ILE A 59 -11.59 15.67 10.27
C ILE A 59 -12.77 16.29 9.50
N GLY A 60 -13.98 16.20 10.07
CA GLY A 60 -15.23 16.71 9.50
C GLY A 60 -16.30 15.63 9.34
N GLY A 61 -17.57 16.05 9.44
CA GLY A 61 -18.73 15.13 9.36
C GLY A 61 -18.73 14.09 10.49
N GLY A 62 -18.36 14.49 11.71
CA GLY A 62 -18.34 13.62 12.89
C GLY A 62 -17.17 12.62 12.96
N ARG A 63 -16.32 12.54 11.92
CA ARG A 63 -15.20 11.60 11.88
C ARG A 63 -14.01 12.11 12.70
N VAL A 64 -13.59 11.31 13.69
CA VAL A 64 -12.46 11.61 14.57
C VAL A 64 -11.27 10.72 14.26
N GLY A 65 -10.09 11.31 14.12
CA GLY A 65 -8.81 10.63 13.93
C GLY A 65 -7.91 10.68 15.17
N TYR A 66 -7.03 9.70 15.28
CA TYR A 66 -5.99 9.61 16.30
C TYR A 66 -4.68 10.26 15.81
N LEU A 67 -4.23 11.32 16.48
CA LEU A 67 -2.98 12.04 16.20
C LEU A 67 -1.93 11.70 17.29
N PRO A 68 -0.89 10.92 16.97
CA PRO A 68 0.27 10.77 17.84
C PRO A 68 1.02 12.10 17.96
N LEU A 69 1.32 12.55 19.18
CA LEU A 69 2.06 13.81 19.41
C LEU A 69 3.58 13.62 19.44
N GLU A 70 4.06 12.38 19.54
CA GLU A 70 5.48 12.05 19.67
C GLU A 70 6.31 12.50 18.46
N GLY A 71 7.26 13.41 18.70
CA GLY A 71 8.11 14.01 17.67
C GLY A 71 7.37 14.92 16.68
N THR A 72 6.12 15.31 16.97
CA THR A 72 5.37 16.26 16.13
C THR A 72 5.37 17.64 16.77
N CYS A 73 5.66 18.67 15.97
CA CYS A 73 5.40 20.06 16.32
C CYS A 73 4.27 20.57 15.42
N PRO A 74 3.01 20.31 15.78
CA PRO A 74 1.87 20.69 14.95
C PRO A 74 1.77 22.22 14.88
N ARG A 75 1.68 22.76 13.66
CA ARG A 75 1.40 24.18 13.44
C ARG A 75 -0.07 24.44 13.70
N VAL A 76 -0.37 25.18 14.76
CA VAL A 76 -1.74 25.63 15.08
C VAL A 76 -2.12 26.83 14.23
N LEU A 77 -3.22 26.73 13.50
CA LEU A 77 -3.67 27.74 12.54
C LEU A 77 -4.37 28.92 13.22
N ASN A 78 -5.30 28.64 14.14
CA ASN A 78 -6.12 29.64 14.82
C ASN A 78 -5.44 30.29 16.04
N ARG A 79 -4.30 29.76 16.47
CA ARG A 79 -3.49 30.29 17.59
C ARG A 79 -2.00 30.22 17.26
N PRO A 80 -1.50 31.13 16.39
CA PRO A 80 -0.09 31.16 16.01
C PRO A 80 0.84 31.30 17.23
N GLY A 81 1.94 30.53 17.25
CA GLY A 81 2.92 30.55 18.36
C GLY A 81 2.53 29.70 19.57
N ALA A 82 1.44 28.93 19.50
CA ALA A 82 1.07 27.96 20.53
C ALA A 82 2.20 26.96 20.81
N LYS A 83 2.67 26.91 22.06
CA LYS A 83 3.69 25.95 22.51
C LYS A 83 3.12 24.55 22.79
N ASN A 84 1.83 24.49 23.16
CA ASN A 84 1.13 23.27 23.51
C ASN A 84 -0.20 23.20 22.76
N LEU A 85 -0.58 21.99 22.37
CA LEU A 85 -1.86 21.72 21.74
C LEU A 85 -2.99 21.73 22.78
N ALA A 86 -4.11 22.36 22.44
CA ALA A 86 -5.29 22.50 23.27
C ALA A 86 -6.56 22.08 22.50
N PRO A 87 -7.62 21.64 23.20
CA PRO A 87 -8.94 21.48 22.59
C PRO A 87 -9.39 22.76 21.88
N GLY A 88 -9.92 22.61 20.67
CA GLY A 88 -10.33 23.71 19.80
C GLY A 88 -9.24 24.23 18.85
N ASP A 89 -7.98 23.82 19.01
CA ASP A 89 -6.92 24.16 18.06
C ASP A 89 -7.20 23.55 16.68
N GLU A 90 -6.92 24.32 15.63
CA GLU A 90 -7.08 23.90 14.23
C GLU A 90 -5.72 23.56 13.62
N LEU A 91 -5.66 22.41 12.94
CA LEU A 91 -4.43 21.82 12.41
C LEU A 91 -4.60 21.38 10.96
N ILE A 92 -3.55 21.49 10.15
CA ILE A 92 -3.47 20.77 8.87
C ILE A 92 -3.06 19.33 9.17
N ILE A 93 -3.94 18.38 8.84
CA ILE A 93 -3.73 16.96 9.10
C ILE A 93 -3.87 16.14 7.82
N GLN A 94 -3.04 15.12 7.70
CA GLN A 94 -3.15 14.10 6.66
C GLN A 94 -3.55 12.77 7.29
N VAL A 95 -4.42 12.02 6.63
CA VAL A 95 -4.76 10.66 7.03
C VAL A 95 -3.62 9.71 6.63
N GLU A 96 -2.89 9.17 7.60
CA GLU A 96 -1.77 8.24 7.37
C GLU A 96 -2.25 6.78 7.26
N LYS A 97 -3.30 6.43 8.01
CA LYS A 97 -3.91 5.09 7.99
C LYS A 97 -5.43 5.22 8.03
N ASP A 98 -6.11 4.44 7.19
CA ASP A 98 -7.56 4.33 7.22
C ASP A 98 -8.07 3.75 8.55
N ALA A 99 -9.35 3.98 8.83
CA ALA A 99 -10.05 3.31 9.92
C ALA A 99 -10.04 1.79 9.71
N VAL A 100 -9.74 1.04 10.76
CA VAL A 100 -9.73 -0.42 10.73
C VAL A 100 -10.56 -0.94 11.91
N LYS A 101 -11.63 -1.67 11.60
CA LYS A 101 -12.62 -2.15 12.58
C LYS A 101 -13.13 -0.98 13.44
N THR A 102 -13.01 -1.08 14.76
CA THR A 102 -13.41 -0.04 15.73
C THR A 102 -12.35 1.03 15.98
N LYS A 103 -11.18 0.96 15.32
CA LYS A 103 -10.10 1.93 15.52
C LYS A 103 -10.24 3.11 14.58
N ALA A 104 -10.26 4.30 15.16
CA ALA A 104 -10.21 5.58 14.46
C ALA A 104 -9.01 5.63 13.46
N PRO A 105 -9.15 6.34 12.33
CA PRO A 105 -8.05 6.55 11.40
C PRO A 105 -6.88 7.24 12.10
N VAL A 106 -5.66 6.92 11.69
CA VAL A 106 -4.46 7.60 12.22
C VAL A 106 -4.15 8.80 11.34
N VAL A 107 -4.00 9.96 11.96
CA VAL A 107 -3.68 11.21 11.28
C VAL A 107 -2.31 11.72 11.71
N THR A 108 -1.69 12.54 10.85
CA THR A 108 -0.37 13.12 11.08
C THR A 108 -0.34 14.58 10.63
N CYS A 109 0.46 15.40 11.31
CA CYS A 109 0.79 16.76 10.86
C CYS A 109 2.04 16.78 9.94
N ARG A 110 2.73 15.65 9.81
CA ARG A 110 3.86 15.48 8.87
C ARG A 110 3.30 15.15 7.50
N LEU A 111 2.99 16.17 6.71
CA LEU A 111 2.39 16.01 5.39
C LEU A 111 3.34 15.28 4.44
N SER A 112 2.78 14.46 3.57
CA SER A 112 3.51 13.69 2.56
C SER A 112 2.81 13.75 1.21
N PHE A 113 3.58 14.04 0.16
CA PHE A 113 3.12 14.13 -1.21
C PHE A 113 3.85 13.10 -2.06
N ALA A 114 3.09 12.17 -2.64
CA ALA A 114 3.61 11.03 -3.36
C ALA A 114 3.57 11.24 -4.88
N GLY A 115 4.74 11.46 -5.47
CA GLY A 115 4.98 11.37 -6.91
C GLY A 115 5.29 9.93 -7.34
N ARG A 116 5.57 9.74 -8.64
CA ARG A 116 6.00 8.46 -9.21
C ARG A 116 7.42 8.12 -8.79
N TYR A 117 8.33 9.07 -8.81
CA TYR A 117 9.76 8.87 -8.54
C TYR A 117 10.17 9.28 -7.13
N CYS A 118 9.47 10.25 -6.55
CA CYS A 118 9.83 10.86 -5.29
C CYS A 118 8.62 10.98 -4.35
N VAL A 119 8.88 10.96 -3.05
CA VAL A 119 7.90 11.34 -2.02
C VAL A 119 8.47 12.48 -1.21
N LEU A 120 7.81 13.63 -1.23
CA LEU A 120 8.13 14.76 -0.38
C LEU A 120 7.46 14.56 0.99
N THR A 121 8.18 14.84 2.07
CA THR A 121 7.68 14.71 3.45
C THR A 121 8.06 15.93 4.28
N ALA A 122 7.11 16.54 4.97
CA ALA A 122 7.38 17.64 5.89
C ALA A 122 7.90 17.12 7.24
N GLY A 123 8.98 17.71 7.76
CA GLY A 123 9.48 17.47 9.12
C GLY A 123 10.42 16.27 9.27
N LYS A 124 11.01 15.78 8.18
CA LYS A 124 12.06 14.74 8.20
C LYS A 124 13.16 15.08 7.18
N PRO A 125 14.04 16.04 7.47
CA PRO A 125 15.00 16.55 6.50
C PRO A 125 15.92 15.47 5.92
N GLY A 126 16.35 15.69 4.69
CA GLY A 126 17.33 14.85 3.99
C GLY A 126 16.76 13.95 2.90
N VAL A 127 17.66 13.45 2.04
CA VAL A 127 17.33 12.57 0.92
C VAL A 127 17.60 11.11 1.28
N ASN A 128 16.55 10.30 1.21
CA ASN A 128 16.56 8.86 1.45
C ASN A 128 16.19 8.11 0.17
N PHE A 129 16.72 6.90 0.01
CA PHE A 129 16.44 6.06 -1.16
C PHE A 129 15.71 4.79 -0.73
N SER A 130 14.80 4.31 -1.58
CA SER A 130 14.18 3.00 -1.46
C SER A 130 15.25 1.93 -1.26
N SER A 131 15.01 1.00 -0.33
CA SER A 131 15.92 -0.13 -0.08
C SER A 131 16.07 -1.06 -1.29
N ARG A 132 15.12 -1.02 -2.24
CA ARG A 132 15.15 -1.81 -3.48
C ARG A 132 15.93 -1.15 -4.60
N LEU A 133 16.20 0.14 -4.49
CA LEU A 133 17.07 0.81 -5.44
C LEU A 133 18.49 0.43 -5.05
N THR A 134 19.12 -0.52 -5.73
CA THR A 134 20.45 -1.05 -5.37
C THR A 134 21.60 -0.32 -6.07
N ASP A 135 21.33 0.38 -7.17
CA ASP A 135 22.33 1.12 -7.94
C ASP A 135 22.96 2.27 -7.13
N GLN A 136 24.21 2.05 -6.71
CA GLN A 136 24.97 3.02 -5.94
C GLN A 136 25.48 4.19 -6.79
N SER A 137 25.68 3.99 -8.09
CA SER A 137 26.16 5.03 -9.00
C SER A 137 25.07 6.09 -9.20
N PHE A 138 23.83 5.65 -9.45
CA PHE A 138 22.65 6.51 -9.51
C PHE A 138 22.46 7.29 -8.20
N LYS A 139 22.52 6.61 -7.04
CA LYS A 139 22.35 7.27 -5.73
C LYS A 139 23.38 8.37 -5.50
N ARG A 140 24.66 8.11 -5.79
CA ARG A 140 25.75 9.08 -5.60
C ARG A 140 25.60 10.29 -6.51
N ARG A 141 25.15 10.07 -7.74
CA ARG A 141 24.94 11.13 -8.74
C ARG A 141 23.73 12.02 -8.39
N VAL A 142 22.60 11.41 -8.04
CA VAL A 142 21.31 12.11 -7.88
C VAL A 142 21.15 12.78 -6.50
N ARG A 143 21.73 12.20 -5.44
CA ARG A 143 21.64 12.76 -4.07
C ARG A 143 21.99 14.26 -3.99
N PRO A 144 23.17 14.73 -4.44
CA PRO A 144 23.55 16.14 -4.29
C PRO A 144 22.62 17.07 -5.08
N VAL A 145 22.16 16.65 -6.26
CA VAL A 145 21.24 17.41 -7.11
C VAL A 145 19.90 17.63 -6.40
N LEU A 146 19.35 16.58 -5.78
CA LEU A 146 18.09 16.67 -5.04
C LEU A 146 18.24 17.45 -3.73
N GLU A 147 19.35 17.30 -3.02
CA GLU A 147 19.63 18.07 -1.79
C GLU A 147 19.71 19.57 -2.09
N GLU A 148 20.38 19.96 -3.18
CA GLU A 148 20.45 21.35 -3.60
C GLU A 148 19.09 21.89 -4.07
N ALA A 149 18.31 21.10 -4.80
CA ALA A 149 16.97 21.51 -5.23
C ALA A 149 16.02 21.76 -4.04
N VAL A 150 16.09 20.93 -2.99
CA VAL A 150 15.32 21.15 -1.74
C VAL A 150 15.77 22.44 -1.04
N ARG A 151 17.08 22.69 -0.98
CA ARG A 151 17.63 23.91 -0.38
C ARG A 151 17.22 25.16 -1.15
N ALA A 152 17.30 25.13 -2.49
CA ALA A 152 16.96 26.26 -3.35
C ALA A 152 15.50 26.71 -3.21
N ARG A 153 14.59 25.80 -2.86
CA ARG A 153 13.19 26.11 -2.57
C ARG A 153 12.95 26.66 -1.15
N GLY A 154 13.97 26.71 -0.29
CA GLY A 154 13.88 27.26 1.07
C GLY A 154 13.16 26.36 2.09
N HIS A 155 12.94 25.08 1.77
CA HIS A 155 12.21 24.13 2.62
C HIS A 155 13.14 23.10 3.25
N GLU A 156 14.17 23.54 3.97
CA GLU A 156 15.19 22.65 4.57
C GLU A 156 14.61 21.63 5.57
N ALA A 157 13.44 21.91 6.14
CA ALA A 157 12.73 20.99 7.02
C ALA A 157 12.03 19.84 6.27
N CYS A 158 11.99 19.88 4.94
CA CYS A 158 11.41 18.83 4.11
C CYS A 158 12.42 17.71 3.80
N GLY A 159 11.92 16.49 3.80
CA GLY A 159 12.62 15.29 3.39
C GLY A 159 12.13 14.77 2.06
N LEU A 160 13.00 14.02 1.39
CA LEU A 160 12.70 13.37 0.13
C LEU A 160 12.97 11.87 0.23
N ILE A 161 12.03 11.06 -0.25
CA ILE A 161 12.23 9.61 -0.42
C ILE A 161 12.18 9.30 -1.92
N VAL A 162 13.32 8.89 -2.45
CA VAL A 162 13.47 8.45 -3.85
C VAL A 162 12.99 7.00 -3.98
N ARG A 163 12.00 6.78 -4.82
CA ARG A 163 11.30 5.51 -5.06
C ARG A 163 12.10 4.60 -6.01
N THR A 164 11.71 3.34 -6.09
CA THR A 164 12.34 2.36 -6.98
C THR A 164 12.24 2.78 -8.46
N ASN A 165 11.11 3.36 -8.88
CA ASN A 165 10.90 3.84 -10.26
C ASN A 165 11.87 4.94 -10.68
N ALA A 166 12.50 5.63 -9.72
CA ALA A 166 13.46 6.69 -10.03
C ALA A 166 14.71 6.16 -10.75
N GLY A 167 15.04 4.87 -10.61
CA GLY A 167 16.23 4.27 -11.25
C GLY A 167 16.20 4.32 -12.78
N GLU A 168 15.02 4.46 -13.39
CA GLU A 168 14.84 4.58 -14.84
C GLU A 168 14.69 6.03 -15.30
N ALA A 169 14.61 6.98 -14.36
CA ALA A 169 14.35 8.39 -14.65
C ALA A 169 15.65 9.19 -14.81
N GLY A 170 15.62 10.15 -15.74
CA GLY A 170 16.67 11.17 -15.84
C GLY A 170 16.59 12.18 -14.68
N GLU A 171 17.70 12.86 -14.39
CA GLU A 171 17.75 13.89 -13.33
C GLU A 171 16.73 15.00 -13.55
N GLU A 172 16.55 15.44 -14.81
CA GLU A 172 15.56 16.46 -15.18
C GLU A 172 14.13 16.05 -14.81
N GLN A 173 13.79 14.77 -14.99
CA GLN A 173 12.45 14.27 -14.65
C GLN A 173 12.23 14.25 -13.14
N LEU A 174 13.26 13.90 -12.36
CA LEU A 174 13.20 13.94 -10.90
C LEU A 174 13.03 15.36 -10.38
N LEU A 175 13.75 16.33 -10.97
CA LEU A 175 13.65 17.75 -10.61
C LEU A 175 12.29 18.34 -11.00
N ALA A 176 11.78 18.00 -12.18
CA ALA A 176 10.45 18.42 -12.62
C ALA A 176 9.35 17.90 -11.68
N GLU A 177 9.41 16.61 -11.31
CA GLU A 177 8.45 16.05 -10.35
C GLU A 177 8.59 16.69 -8.97
N LEU A 178 9.83 16.91 -8.50
CA LEU A 178 10.08 17.56 -7.22
C LEU A 178 9.48 18.98 -7.17
N ALA A 179 9.58 19.75 -8.26
CA ALA A 179 8.96 21.06 -8.37
C ALA A 179 7.44 20.99 -8.18
N VAL A 180 6.77 20.05 -8.86
CA VAL A 180 5.32 19.83 -8.73
C VAL A 180 4.93 19.46 -7.28
N LEU A 181 5.71 18.61 -6.62
CA LEU A 181 5.45 18.22 -5.23
C LEU A 181 5.60 19.40 -4.26
N PHE A 182 6.57 20.30 -4.50
CA PHE A 182 6.70 21.52 -3.71
C PHE A 182 5.54 22.48 -3.94
N ASP A 183 5.13 22.68 -5.19
CA ASP A 183 4.01 23.56 -5.52
C ASP A 183 2.70 23.05 -4.87
N GLN A 184 2.50 21.73 -4.81
CA GLN A 184 1.40 21.10 -4.06
C GLN A 184 1.51 21.36 -2.55
N TYR A 185 2.69 21.19 -1.96
CA TYR A 185 2.94 21.43 -0.55
C TYR A 185 2.66 22.89 -0.16
N GLU A 186 3.21 23.84 -0.92
CA GLU A 186 3.03 25.28 -0.70
C GLU A 186 1.57 25.68 -0.88
N SER A 187 0.88 25.15 -1.90
CA SER A 187 -0.55 25.38 -2.11
C SER A 187 -1.37 24.92 -0.91
N VAL A 188 -1.11 23.73 -0.36
CA VAL A 188 -1.80 23.23 0.83
C VAL A 188 -1.52 24.10 2.05
N GLN A 189 -0.27 24.51 2.28
CA GLN A 189 0.09 25.39 3.40
C GLN A 189 -0.58 26.77 3.29
N ASN A 190 -0.66 27.33 2.08
CA ASN A 190 -1.31 28.62 1.84
C ASN A 190 -2.82 28.52 2.02
N GLN A 191 -3.46 27.52 1.41
CA GLN A 191 -4.90 27.30 1.57
C GLN A 191 -5.28 27.03 3.04
N GLY A 192 -4.43 26.34 3.79
CA GLY A 192 -4.62 26.08 5.22
C GLY A 192 -4.79 27.35 6.07
N ASN A 193 -4.19 28.48 5.65
CA ASN A 193 -4.31 29.75 6.39
C ASN A 193 -5.62 30.51 6.10
N HIS A 194 -6.34 30.13 5.02
CA HIS A 194 -7.48 30.91 4.52
C HIS A 194 -8.79 30.12 4.48
N ARG A 195 -8.72 28.79 4.49
CA ARG A 195 -9.89 27.91 4.46
C ARG A 195 -10.47 27.70 5.85
N VAL A 196 -11.78 27.45 5.90
CA VAL A 196 -12.50 27.16 7.13
C VAL A 196 -12.16 25.75 7.66
N CYS A 197 -12.33 25.55 8.95
CA CYS A 197 -12.20 24.24 9.58
C CYS A 197 -13.01 23.15 8.86
N TYR A 198 -12.50 21.92 8.83
CA TYR A 198 -13.04 20.74 8.13
C TYR A 198 -13.00 20.81 6.60
N SER A 199 -12.35 21.83 6.02
CA SER A 199 -12.10 21.88 4.58
C SER A 199 -11.11 20.79 4.15
N CYS A 200 -11.39 20.13 3.03
CA CYS A 200 -10.43 19.28 2.34
C CYS A 200 -9.49 20.16 1.50
N LEU A 201 -8.19 20.15 1.83
CA LEU A 201 -7.16 20.94 1.16
C LEU A 201 -6.50 20.18 0.00
N TYR A 202 -6.46 18.85 0.11
CA TYR A 202 -5.90 17.97 -0.92
C TYR A 202 -6.63 16.64 -0.91
N ARG A 203 -7.10 16.22 -2.09
CA ARG A 203 -7.59 14.86 -2.34
C ARG A 203 -6.48 14.07 -3.00
N SER A 204 -6.14 12.93 -2.42
CA SER A 204 -5.20 12.01 -3.02
C SER A 204 -5.83 11.29 -4.21
N LEU A 205 -4.98 10.74 -5.08
CA LEU A 205 -5.44 9.96 -6.22
C LEU A 205 -6.29 8.77 -5.75
N PRO A 206 -7.39 8.44 -6.44
CA PRO A 206 -8.10 7.18 -6.24
C PRO A 206 -7.14 6.01 -6.29
N GLY A 207 -7.39 4.93 -5.54
CA GLY A 207 -6.40 3.86 -5.40
C GLY A 207 -6.13 3.10 -6.70
N TYR A 208 -7.09 3.03 -7.63
CA TYR A 208 -6.84 2.52 -8.98
C TYR A 208 -5.82 3.38 -9.74
N MET A 209 -5.92 4.72 -9.66
CA MET A 209 -4.91 5.64 -10.22
C MET A 209 -3.58 5.56 -9.48
N ALA A 210 -3.60 5.46 -8.15
CA ALA A 210 -2.41 5.28 -7.35
C ALA A 210 -1.69 3.97 -7.74
N SER A 211 -2.44 2.93 -8.09
CA SER A 211 -1.90 1.65 -8.56
C SER A 211 -1.21 1.82 -9.91
N VAL A 212 -1.76 2.63 -10.83
CA VAL A 212 -1.11 2.98 -12.09
C VAL A 212 0.16 3.82 -11.85
N ARG A 213 0.12 4.82 -10.96
CA ARG A 213 1.28 5.64 -10.59
C ARG A 213 2.42 4.80 -9.99
N ASP A 214 2.07 3.91 -9.06
CA ASP A 214 3.00 3.13 -8.25
C ASP A 214 3.44 1.84 -8.95
N SER A 215 2.81 1.48 -10.07
CA SER A 215 3.26 0.37 -10.92
C SER A 215 4.70 0.60 -11.33
N LEU A 216 5.54 -0.42 -11.13
CA LEU A 216 6.97 -0.33 -11.40
C LEU A 216 7.14 -0.04 -12.90
N GLY A 217 7.90 1.02 -13.20
CA GLY A 217 8.37 1.29 -14.56
C GLY A 217 8.95 0.01 -15.18
N GLY A 218 8.58 -0.27 -16.43
CA GLY A 218 9.00 -1.46 -17.17
C GLY A 218 8.21 -2.75 -16.91
N SER A 219 7.46 -2.88 -15.80
CA SER A 219 6.68 -4.10 -15.52
C SER A 219 5.28 -4.09 -16.12
N LEU A 220 4.66 -2.92 -16.25
CA LEU A 220 3.29 -2.76 -16.70
C LEU A 220 3.20 -2.83 -18.23
N GLU A 221 2.51 -3.87 -18.72
CA GLU A 221 2.23 -4.14 -20.14
C GLU A 221 0.98 -3.40 -20.61
N ALA A 222 -0.09 -3.45 -19.82
CA ALA A 222 -1.39 -2.91 -20.19
C ALA A 222 -2.22 -2.49 -18.98
N VAL A 223 -3.04 -1.46 -19.15
CA VAL A 223 -4.13 -1.06 -18.26
C VAL A 223 -5.44 -1.22 -19.02
N LEU A 224 -6.29 -2.12 -18.56
CA LEU A 224 -7.57 -2.44 -19.19
C LEU A 224 -8.71 -1.98 -18.30
N THR A 225 -9.68 -1.29 -18.89
CA THR A 225 -10.93 -0.97 -18.22
C THR A 225 -12.11 -1.01 -19.17
N ASP A 226 -13.26 -1.47 -18.68
CA ASP A 226 -14.54 -1.48 -19.38
C ASP A 226 -15.46 -0.33 -18.91
N GLN A 227 -14.92 0.60 -18.11
CA GLN A 227 -15.66 1.72 -17.54
C GLN A 227 -15.22 3.04 -18.18
N ALA A 228 -16.16 3.72 -18.86
CA ALA A 228 -15.84 4.90 -19.68
C ALA A 228 -15.33 6.09 -18.86
N ASP A 229 -15.90 6.30 -17.67
CA ASP A 229 -15.49 7.34 -16.73
C ASP A 229 -14.07 7.09 -16.19
N VAL A 230 -13.77 5.85 -15.80
CA VAL A 230 -12.43 5.44 -15.36
C VAL A 230 -11.41 5.59 -16.49
N TYR A 231 -11.79 5.23 -17.72
CA TYR A 231 -10.92 5.36 -18.89
C TYR A 231 -10.52 6.81 -19.15
N GLU A 232 -11.48 7.74 -19.20
CA GLU A 232 -11.20 9.15 -19.45
C GLU A 232 -10.39 9.78 -18.32
N GLU A 233 -10.69 9.43 -17.06
CA GLU A 233 -9.92 9.86 -15.89
C GLU A 233 -8.45 9.38 -15.96
N LEU A 234 -8.22 8.09 -16.30
CA LEU A 234 -6.87 7.54 -16.47
C LEU A 234 -6.14 8.15 -17.66
N LYS A 235 -6.83 8.35 -18.78
CA LYS A 235 -6.28 8.96 -19.99
C LYS A 235 -5.80 10.38 -19.72
N HIS A 236 -6.62 11.18 -19.02
CA HIS A 236 -6.24 12.53 -18.61
C HIS A 236 -5.02 12.52 -17.67
N TYR A 237 -5.02 11.63 -16.67
CA TYR A 237 -3.90 11.48 -15.75
C TYR A 237 -2.60 11.09 -16.47
N LEU A 238 -2.64 10.08 -17.36
CA LEU A 238 -1.48 9.60 -18.11
C LEU A 238 -0.98 10.66 -19.10
N ALA A 239 -1.86 11.39 -19.77
CA ALA A 239 -1.46 12.45 -20.69
C ALA A 239 -0.65 13.55 -20.01
N LEU A 240 -1.01 13.92 -18.77
CA LEU A 240 -0.32 14.95 -18.00
C LEU A 240 0.97 14.46 -17.33
N ASN A 241 1.00 13.21 -16.85
CA ASN A 241 2.06 12.74 -15.97
C ASN A 241 2.99 11.69 -16.60
N GLN A 242 2.49 10.90 -17.56
CA GLN A 242 3.15 9.69 -18.08
C GLN A 242 2.76 9.42 -19.54
N GLN A 243 3.02 10.36 -20.44
CA GLN A 243 2.58 10.27 -21.84
C GLN A 243 3.06 8.98 -22.55
N LYS A 244 4.23 8.44 -22.16
CA LYS A 244 4.77 7.18 -22.69
C LYS A 244 3.92 5.96 -22.34
N ASP A 245 3.22 5.98 -21.20
CA ASP A 245 2.38 4.86 -20.75
C ASP A 245 0.94 4.98 -21.29
N LEU A 246 0.61 6.05 -22.02
CA LEU A 246 -0.73 6.28 -22.59
C LEU A 246 -1.13 5.19 -23.60
N GLU A 247 -0.17 4.68 -24.39
CA GLU A 247 -0.40 3.59 -25.35
C GLU A 247 -0.77 2.26 -24.68
N LYS A 248 -0.47 2.11 -23.39
CA LYS A 248 -0.77 0.91 -22.62
C LYS A 248 -2.19 0.91 -22.07
N LEU A 249 -2.87 2.06 -22.08
CA LEU A 249 -4.26 2.18 -21.64
C LEU A 249 -5.19 1.76 -22.78
N SER A 250 -6.04 0.76 -22.54
CA SER A 250 -7.03 0.31 -23.52
C SER A 250 -8.42 0.23 -22.90
N PHE A 251 -9.39 0.74 -23.64
CA PHE A 251 -10.81 0.56 -23.33
C PHE A 251 -11.25 -0.80 -23.85
N TYR A 252 -11.81 -1.62 -22.99
CA TYR A 252 -12.32 -2.95 -23.34
C TYR A 252 -13.82 -2.85 -23.60
N ASP A 253 -14.19 -3.09 -24.86
CA ASP A 253 -15.57 -3.03 -25.34
C ASP A 253 -15.84 -4.26 -26.20
N ASP A 254 -16.15 -5.38 -25.55
CA ASP A 254 -16.59 -6.60 -26.21
C ASP A 254 -18.05 -6.88 -25.80
N PRO A 255 -19.00 -6.92 -26.75
CA PRO A 255 -20.41 -7.09 -26.45
C PRO A 255 -20.78 -8.51 -26.00
N LEU A 256 -19.94 -9.51 -26.27
CA LEU A 256 -20.21 -10.92 -26.00
C LEU A 256 -19.51 -11.42 -24.73
N LEU A 257 -18.37 -10.84 -24.37
CA LEU A 257 -17.56 -11.25 -23.23
C LEU A 257 -17.21 -10.04 -22.38
N SER A 258 -17.68 -9.98 -21.13
CA SER A 258 -17.31 -8.89 -20.23
C SER A 258 -15.85 -9.02 -19.77
N LEU A 259 -15.24 -7.90 -19.37
CA LEU A 259 -13.87 -7.88 -18.86
C LEU A 259 -13.72 -8.78 -17.62
N GLY A 260 -14.74 -8.77 -16.75
CA GLY A 260 -14.82 -9.64 -15.58
C GLY A 260 -14.83 -11.13 -15.94
N ALA A 261 -15.57 -11.52 -16.98
CA ALA A 261 -15.61 -12.90 -17.45
C ALA A 261 -14.29 -13.32 -18.13
N LEU A 262 -13.70 -12.44 -18.94
CA LEU A 262 -12.42 -12.69 -19.63
C LEU A 262 -11.29 -13.05 -18.65
N TYR A 263 -11.23 -12.36 -17.50
CA TYR A 263 -10.25 -12.61 -16.45
C TYR A 263 -10.78 -13.52 -15.32
N SER A 264 -12.00 -14.06 -15.45
CA SER A 264 -12.65 -14.90 -14.45
C SER A 264 -12.64 -14.29 -13.05
N LEU A 265 -12.92 -12.98 -12.95
CA LEU A 265 -12.78 -12.21 -11.71
C LEU A 265 -13.66 -12.75 -10.58
N ASP A 266 -14.87 -13.22 -10.86
CA ASP A 266 -15.74 -13.79 -9.82
C ASP A 266 -15.12 -15.02 -9.16
N LYS A 267 -14.54 -15.93 -9.97
CA LYS A 267 -13.84 -17.10 -9.45
C LYS A 267 -12.58 -16.70 -8.68
N VAL A 268 -11.81 -15.75 -9.20
CA VAL A 268 -10.61 -15.23 -8.52
C VAL A 268 -10.98 -14.61 -7.17
N MET A 269 -12.07 -13.85 -7.10
CA MET A 269 -12.58 -13.26 -5.87
C MET A 269 -13.07 -14.33 -4.88
N GLU A 270 -13.82 -15.32 -5.35
CA GLU A 270 -14.27 -16.45 -4.52
C GLU A 270 -13.07 -17.22 -3.92
N GLU A 271 -12.08 -17.57 -4.73
CA GLU A 271 -10.87 -18.26 -4.28
C GLU A 271 -10.03 -17.42 -3.31
N ALA A 272 -9.91 -16.11 -3.56
CA ALA A 272 -9.18 -15.19 -2.69
C ALA A 272 -9.88 -14.95 -1.34
N LEU A 273 -11.21 -15.04 -1.29
CA LEU A 273 -12.01 -14.94 -0.06
C LEU A 273 -12.12 -16.29 0.67
N GLY A 274 -11.96 -17.39 -0.04
CA GLY A 274 -11.99 -18.74 0.52
C GLY A 274 -10.88 -19.00 1.53
N LYS A 275 -11.18 -19.81 2.56
CA LYS A 275 -10.18 -20.19 3.58
C LYS A 275 -9.11 -21.15 3.05
N ARG A 276 -9.46 -22.02 2.11
CA ARG A 276 -8.59 -23.09 1.59
C ARG A 276 -7.95 -22.70 0.27
N VAL A 277 -6.65 -22.94 0.13
CA VAL A 277 -5.91 -22.73 -1.11
C VAL A 277 -5.19 -24.02 -1.49
N TRP A 278 -5.50 -24.59 -2.64
CA TRP A 278 -4.89 -25.84 -3.10
C TRP A 278 -3.50 -25.60 -3.70
N LEU A 279 -2.56 -26.46 -3.35
CA LEU A 279 -1.22 -26.54 -3.93
C LEU A 279 -1.24 -27.51 -5.12
N LYS A 280 -0.34 -27.32 -6.09
CA LYS A 280 -0.17 -28.19 -7.27
C LYS A 280 0.23 -29.59 -6.88
N SER A 281 0.99 -29.76 -5.78
CA SER A 281 1.32 -31.08 -5.24
C SER A 281 0.14 -31.78 -4.53
N GLY A 282 -1.05 -31.17 -4.48
CA GLY A 282 -2.24 -31.75 -3.86
C GLY A 282 -2.34 -31.52 -2.34
N GLY A 283 -1.35 -30.85 -1.73
CA GLY A 283 -1.50 -30.22 -0.41
C GLY A 283 -2.41 -28.99 -0.46
N TYR A 284 -2.68 -28.40 0.69
CA TYR A 284 -3.47 -27.17 0.75
C TYR A 284 -3.09 -26.31 1.95
N LEU A 285 -3.31 -25.00 1.80
CA LEU A 285 -3.19 -24.02 2.86
C LEU A 285 -4.56 -23.76 3.47
N VAL A 286 -4.61 -23.50 4.77
CA VAL A 286 -5.76 -22.93 5.46
C VAL A 286 -5.36 -21.58 6.02
N ILE A 287 -6.00 -20.51 5.54
CA ILE A 287 -5.67 -19.13 5.89
C ILE A 287 -6.80 -18.56 6.75
N GLU A 288 -6.50 -18.23 8.01
CA GLU A 288 -7.47 -17.69 8.97
C GLU A 288 -7.00 -16.36 9.57
N PRO A 289 -7.62 -15.25 9.15
CA PRO A 289 -7.47 -13.97 9.83
C PRO A 289 -8.15 -14.01 11.21
N THR A 290 -7.43 -13.67 12.26
CA THR A 290 -7.96 -13.49 13.62
C THR A 290 -8.05 -12.00 13.97
N GLU A 291 -8.35 -11.67 15.22
CA GLU A 291 -8.36 -10.29 15.68
C GLU A 291 -6.96 -9.64 15.62
N ALA A 292 -5.94 -10.36 16.10
CA ALA A 292 -4.60 -9.82 16.31
C ALA A 292 -3.60 -10.20 15.20
N MET A 293 -3.75 -11.39 14.62
CA MET A 293 -2.79 -11.99 13.68
C MET A 293 -3.48 -12.84 12.61
N VAL A 294 -2.73 -13.24 11.59
CA VAL A 294 -3.18 -14.20 10.59
C VAL A 294 -2.47 -15.52 10.84
N VAL A 295 -3.21 -16.62 10.88
CA VAL A 295 -2.66 -17.97 11.00
C VAL A 295 -2.79 -18.66 9.64
N ILE A 296 -1.71 -19.30 9.19
CA ILE A 296 -1.68 -20.07 7.95
C ILE A 296 -1.18 -21.47 8.27
N ASP A 297 -1.98 -22.47 7.98
CA ASP A 297 -1.68 -23.88 8.22
C ASP A 297 -1.43 -24.62 6.90
N VAL A 298 -0.35 -25.42 6.85
CA VAL A 298 0.07 -26.17 5.66
C VAL A 298 -0.24 -27.66 5.84
N ASN A 299 -1.15 -28.18 5.02
CA ASN A 299 -1.59 -29.56 5.11
C ASN A 299 -1.07 -30.42 3.96
N THR A 300 -0.64 -31.64 4.30
CA THR A 300 -0.45 -32.71 3.32
C THR A 300 -1.83 -33.22 2.89
N GLY A 301 -2.17 -33.07 1.61
CA GLY A 301 -3.39 -33.66 1.05
C GLY A 301 -3.13 -35.10 0.61
N LYS A 302 -3.75 -35.54 -0.49
CA LYS A 302 -3.65 -36.93 -0.99
C LYS A 302 -2.35 -37.27 -1.72
N TYR A 303 -1.23 -36.61 -1.43
CA TYR A 303 0.01 -36.83 -2.20
C TYR A 303 0.69 -38.15 -1.82
N SER A 304 0.73 -39.09 -2.76
CA SER A 304 1.43 -40.38 -2.66
C SER A 304 2.59 -40.43 -3.65
N GLY A 305 3.68 -39.71 -3.36
CA GLY A 305 4.90 -39.74 -4.20
C GLY A 305 5.77 -40.97 -3.94
N LYS A 306 6.60 -41.36 -4.93
CA LYS A 306 7.59 -42.46 -4.82
C LYS A 306 8.88 -42.10 -4.05
N LYS A 307 8.97 -40.89 -3.50
CA LYS A 307 10.15 -40.36 -2.79
C LYS A 307 10.09 -40.67 -1.29
N THR A 308 11.19 -40.46 -0.58
CA THR A 308 11.21 -40.48 0.89
C THR A 308 10.23 -39.45 1.45
N LEU A 309 9.67 -39.75 2.63
CA LEU A 309 8.68 -38.89 3.29
C LEU A 309 9.22 -37.47 3.51
N GLN A 310 10.49 -37.36 3.95
CA GLN A 310 11.16 -36.08 4.24
C GLN A 310 11.32 -35.20 2.99
N GLU A 311 11.76 -35.76 1.86
CA GLU A 311 11.87 -35.00 0.60
C GLU A 311 10.51 -34.49 0.10
N THR A 312 9.47 -35.28 0.35
CA THR A 312 8.10 -34.92 0.00
C THR A 312 7.60 -33.75 0.85
N ILE A 313 7.84 -33.79 2.16
CA ILE A 313 7.48 -32.71 3.09
C ILE A 313 8.20 -31.42 2.71
N LEU A 314 9.52 -31.47 2.51
CA LEU A 314 10.30 -30.28 2.12
C LEU A 314 9.75 -29.67 0.83
N LYS A 315 9.45 -30.49 -0.18
CA LYS A 315 8.88 -30.01 -1.44
C LYS A 315 7.53 -29.30 -1.24
N ILE A 316 6.65 -29.86 -0.41
CA ILE A 316 5.34 -29.27 -0.12
C ILE A 316 5.52 -27.95 0.65
N ASN A 317 6.42 -27.89 1.64
CA ASN A 317 6.69 -26.66 2.40
C ASN A 317 7.30 -25.56 1.51
N LEU A 318 8.20 -25.90 0.58
CA LEU A 318 8.74 -24.93 -0.37
C LEU A 318 7.68 -24.40 -1.34
N GLU A 319 6.78 -25.26 -1.80
CA GLU A 319 5.64 -24.84 -2.61
C GLU A 319 4.68 -23.95 -1.82
N ALA A 320 4.39 -24.33 -0.58
CA ALA A 320 3.59 -23.55 0.35
C ALA A 320 4.21 -22.18 0.61
N ALA A 321 5.53 -22.07 0.80
CA ALA A 321 6.21 -20.79 1.02
C ALA A 321 5.97 -19.80 -0.14
N VAL A 322 6.04 -20.26 -1.39
CA VAL A 322 5.76 -19.44 -2.57
C VAL A 322 4.30 -19.02 -2.64
N GLU A 323 3.38 -19.96 -2.37
CA GLU A 323 1.95 -19.67 -2.41
C GLU A 323 1.50 -18.78 -1.24
N ILE A 324 2.11 -18.89 -0.06
CA ILE A 324 1.89 -17.99 1.08
C ILE A 324 2.29 -16.57 0.72
N ALA A 325 3.50 -16.38 0.17
CA ALA A 325 3.97 -15.06 -0.26
C ALA A 325 3.04 -14.43 -1.30
N HIS A 326 2.46 -15.27 -2.18
CA HIS A 326 1.47 -14.84 -3.15
C HIS A 326 0.11 -14.48 -2.50
N GLN A 327 -0.42 -15.30 -1.61
CA GLN A 327 -1.73 -15.10 -0.97
C GLN A 327 -1.75 -13.90 -0.01
N ILE A 328 -0.67 -13.65 0.75
CA ILE A 328 -0.58 -12.46 1.60
C ILE A 328 -0.63 -11.17 0.79
N ARG A 329 -0.07 -11.17 -0.43
CA ARG A 329 -0.14 -10.05 -1.36
C ARG A 329 -1.51 -9.96 -2.02
N LEU A 330 -2.03 -11.07 -2.54
CA LEU A 330 -3.33 -11.16 -3.23
C LEU A 330 -4.46 -10.61 -2.36
N ARG A 331 -4.49 -11.05 -1.09
CA ARG A 331 -5.54 -10.73 -0.11
C ARG A 331 -5.21 -9.49 0.74
N ASN A 332 -4.05 -8.86 0.51
CA ASN A 332 -3.49 -7.78 1.33
C ASN A 332 -3.53 -8.09 2.85
N LEU A 333 -3.04 -9.26 3.25
CA LEU A 333 -2.92 -9.64 4.66
C LEU A 333 -1.73 -8.89 5.28
N SER A 334 -1.89 -8.35 6.49
CA SER A 334 -0.87 -7.50 7.11
C SER A 334 -0.89 -7.63 8.64
N GLY A 335 0.21 -7.24 9.29
CA GLY A 335 0.43 -7.41 10.72
C GLY A 335 1.33 -8.61 11.00
N ILE A 336 1.06 -9.28 12.12
CA ILE A 336 1.72 -10.53 12.51
C ILE A 336 1.06 -11.66 11.72
N ILE A 337 1.87 -12.49 11.10
CA ILE A 337 1.44 -13.67 10.35
C ILE A 337 2.25 -14.85 10.90
N LEU A 338 1.54 -15.88 11.36
CA LEU A 338 2.13 -17.14 11.81
C LEU A 338 1.85 -18.22 10.76
N VAL A 339 2.89 -18.94 10.38
CA VAL A 339 2.78 -20.06 9.44
C VAL A 339 3.16 -21.36 10.15
N ASP A 340 2.22 -22.29 10.19
CA ASP A 340 2.42 -23.66 10.64
C ASP A 340 2.78 -24.53 9.42
N PHE A 341 4.07 -24.76 9.22
CA PHE A 341 4.56 -25.65 8.17
C PHE A 341 4.53 -27.09 8.65
N ILE A 342 4.47 -28.04 7.72
CA ILE A 342 4.53 -29.46 8.06
C ILE A 342 5.87 -29.73 8.76
N ASP A 343 5.83 -30.45 9.88
CA ASP A 343 7.02 -30.78 10.67
C ASP A 343 8.13 -31.40 9.81
N MET A 344 9.34 -30.85 9.95
CA MET A 344 10.56 -31.34 9.32
C MET A 344 11.59 -31.63 10.40
N GLU A 345 12.51 -32.56 10.11
CA GLU A 345 13.65 -32.77 10.99
C GLU A 345 14.50 -31.48 11.12
N PRO A 346 14.91 -31.11 12.34
CA PRO A 346 15.74 -29.92 12.56
C PRO A 346 17.06 -30.01 11.79
N GLY A 347 17.46 -28.91 11.14
CA GLY A 347 18.73 -28.82 10.41
C GLY A 347 18.61 -28.02 9.11
N GLU A 348 19.33 -28.47 8.08
CA GLU A 348 19.48 -27.79 6.78
C GLU A 348 18.13 -27.48 6.09
N ASN A 349 17.15 -28.39 6.20
CA ASN A 349 15.82 -28.22 5.58
C ASN A 349 15.06 -26.99 6.11
N ARG A 350 15.20 -26.66 7.40
CA ARG A 350 14.58 -25.47 8.00
C ARG A 350 15.21 -24.18 7.45
N GLU A 351 16.53 -24.16 7.31
CA GLU A 351 17.25 -23.02 6.75
C GLU A 351 16.88 -22.80 5.28
N ILE A 352 16.79 -23.87 4.50
CA ILE A 352 16.34 -23.83 3.11
C ILE A 352 14.93 -23.24 3.01
N LEU A 353 14.00 -23.68 3.88
CA LEU A 353 12.63 -23.17 3.90
C LEU A 353 12.57 -21.68 4.25
N LEU A 354 13.25 -21.25 5.31
CA LEU A 354 13.25 -19.85 5.74
C LEU A 354 13.86 -18.94 4.66
N LYS A 355 14.93 -19.40 4.01
CA LYS A 355 15.54 -18.69 2.88
C LYS A 355 14.58 -18.57 1.70
N ALA A 356 13.95 -19.68 1.30
CA ALA A 356 13.00 -19.69 0.19
C ALA A 356 11.79 -18.79 0.45
N LEU A 357 11.24 -18.81 1.67
CA LEU A 357 10.16 -17.92 2.07
C LEU A 357 10.59 -16.45 2.07
N SER A 358 11.80 -16.15 2.57
CA SER A 358 12.36 -14.79 2.57
C SER A 358 12.56 -14.26 1.15
N GLU A 359 13.06 -15.09 0.24
CA GLU A 359 13.19 -14.78 -1.19
C GLU A 359 11.81 -14.54 -1.82
N ALA A 360 10.83 -15.39 -1.54
CA ALA A 360 9.48 -15.28 -2.09
C ALA A 360 8.78 -13.96 -1.66
N VAL A 361 8.91 -13.55 -0.39
CA VAL A 361 8.29 -12.30 0.08
C VAL A 361 9.05 -11.03 -0.33
N SER A 362 10.31 -11.14 -0.76
CA SER A 362 11.11 -9.98 -1.18
C SER A 362 10.50 -9.24 -2.38
N ALA A 363 9.73 -9.95 -3.21
CA ALA A 363 9.04 -9.41 -4.37
C ALA A 363 7.77 -8.60 -4.01
N ASP A 364 7.21 -8.73 -2.80
CA ASP A 364 6.03 -7.98 -2.38
C ASP A 364 6.35 -6.49 -2.33
N PRO A 365 5.60 -5.56 -2.97
CA PRO A 365 5.82 -4.11 -2.86
C PRO A 365 5.76 -3.55 -1.41
N VAL A 366 5.03 -4.22 -0.52
CA VAL A 366 4.91 -3.84 0.89
C VAL A 366 6.03 -4.48 1.69
N LYS A 367 6.63 -3.72 2.62
CA LYS A 367 7.68 -4.22 3.50
C LYS A 367 7.18 -5.43 4.29
N THR A 368 7.78 -6.57 3.98
CA THR A 368 7.50 -7.88 4.57
C THR A 368 8.81 -8.48 5.06
N ALA A 369 8.81 -9.05 6.26
CA ALA A 369 9.97 -9.68 6.87
C ALA A 369 9.59 -11.04 7.44
N VAL A 370 10.40 -12.04 7.12
CA VAL A 370 10.42 -13.32 7.84
C VAL A 370 11.34 -13.12 9.04
N VAL A 371 10.85 -13.44 10.24
CA VAL A 371 11.57 -13.16 11.50
C VAL A 371 12.43 -14.37 11.87
N ASP A 372 11.80 -15.43 12.37
CA ASP A 372 12.42 -16.71 12.69
C ASP A 372 11.31 -17.75 12.84
N MET A 373 11.68 -18.99 13.15
CA MET A 373 10.77 -20.05 13.56
C MET A 373 10.85 -20.26 15.08
N THR A 374 9.69 -20.30 15.72
CA THR A 374 9.53 -20.45 17.16
C THR A 374 10.00 -21.82 17.65
N LYS A 375 10.05 -22.00 18.97
CA LYS A 375 10.28 -23.31 19.60
C LYS A 375 9.13 -24.31 19.36
N LEU A 376 7.97 -23.82 18.91
CA LEU A 376 6.81 -24.62 18.53
C LEU A 376 6.76 -24.89 17.01
N ASN A 377 7.88 -24.70 16.29
CA ASN A 377 8.01 -24.88 14.84
C ASN A 377 7.15 -23.96 13.96
N LEU A 378 6.49 -22.96 14.52
CA LEU A 378 5.78 -21.92 13.75
C LEU A 378 6.74 -20.88 13.19
N VAL A 379 6.61 -20.51 11.92
CA VAL A 379 7.35 -19.41 11.31
C VAL A 379 6.64 -18.08 11.56
N GLU A 380 7.38 -17.10 12.09
CA GLU A 380 6.89 -15.75 12.36
C GLU A 380 7.22 -14.82 11.19
N MET A 381 6.22 -14.07 10.75
CA MET A 381 6.36 -13.07 9.70
C MET A 381 5.67 -11.78 10.09
N THR A 382 6.17 -10.67 9.56
CA THR A 382 5.54 -9.36 9.70
C THR A 382 5.37 -8.70 8.33
N ARG A 383 4.19 -8.12 8.09
CA ARG A 383 3.91 -7.33 6.87
C ARG A 383 3.30 -5.99 7.24
N LYS A 384 3.86 -4.88 6.75
CA LYS A 384 3.41 -3.53 7.11
C LYS A 384 1.93 -3.33 6.78
N LYS A 385 1.13 -2.85 7.75
CA LYS A 385 -0.27 -2.46 7.54
C LYS A 385 -0.33 -1.14 6.78
N VAL A 386 -0.89 -1.18 5.57
CA VAL A 386 -1.08 0.00 4.69
C VAL A 386 -2.56 0.22 4.38
N ARG A 387 -3.26 -0.84 3.96
CA ARG A 387 -4.69 -0.83 3.62
C ARG A 387 -5.41 -1.98 4.32
N ARG A 388 -6.74 -1.93 4.37
CA ARG A 388 -7.59 -3.03 4.86
C ARG A 388 -7.36 -4.31 4.03
N PRO A 389 -7.42 -5.51 4.62
CA PRO A 389 -7.34 -6.77 3.87
C PRO A 389 -8.59 -6.97 3.00
N LEU A 390 -8.48 -7.79 1.95
CA LEU A 390 -9.54 -7.98 0.96
C LEU A 390 -10.88 -8.38 1.58
N HIS A 391 -10.89 -9.29 2.55
CA HIS A 391 -12.12 -9.75 3.20
C HIS A 391 -12.86 -8.63 3.95
N GLU A 392 -12.15 -7.61 4.47
CA GLU A 392 -12.78 -6.42 5.07
C GLU A 392 -13.25 -5.42 4.01
N GLN A 393 -12.64 -5.42 2.81
CA GLN A 393 -13.03 -4.54 1.71
C GLN A 393 -14.33 -4.99 1.03
N VAL A 394 -14.69 -6.27 1.09
CA VAL A 394 -15.90 -6.81 0.46
C VAL A 394 -17.17 -6.47 1.24
N ILE A 395 -17.06 -6.42 2.57
CA ILE A 395 -18.20 -6.16 3.46
C ILE A 395 -18.80 -4.78 3.08
N PRO A 396 -20.13 -4.67 2.88
CA PRO A 396 -20.79 -3.37 2.74
C PRO A 396 -20.42 -2.55 3.96
N GLY A 397 -20.04 -1.28 3.79
CA GLY A 397 -19.75 -0.43 4.93
C GLY A 397 -20.93 -0.51 5.89
N THR A 398 -20.73 -1.04 7.09
CA THR A 398 -21.62 -0.75 8.21
C THR A 398 -21.43 0.74 8.45
N GLU A 399 -22.26 1.55 7.79
CA GLU A 399 -22.61 2.88 8.26
C GLU A 399 -23.22 2.67 9.65
N GLU A 400 -22.41 2.90 10.69
CA GLU A 400 -22.91 3.28 12.00
C GLU A 400 -22.93 4.81 12.11
#